data_AF-A0A929AS73-F1
#
_entry.id   AF-A0A929AS73-F1
#
_cell.length_a   1.000
_cell.length_b   1.000
_cell.length_c   1.000
_cell.angle_alpha   90.00
_cell.angle_beta   90.00
_cell.angle_gamma   90.00
#
_symmetry.space_group_name_H-M   'P 1'
#
loop_
_entity.id
_entity.type
_entity.pdbx_description
1 polymer ?
#
loop_
_entity_poly.entity_id
_entity_poly.type
_entity_poly.pdbx_seq_one_letter_code
_entity_poly.pdbx_strand_id
1 'polypeptide(L)'
;MSLQFISVPPTKGQAPTGLVVCLHGFTGNSQQLAPFAPMFNLPEYQFLFPDAPYSNPYGGRMWYNLRSQDYQGLQGSRQQLTDWLKSRESSTGGSQECDRTKRWEYSSDFNGFGGLHTSILAGKHAG
;
A
#
# COMPACT_ATOMS: atom_id res chain seq x y z
N MET A 1 -6.18 -13.34 -7.39
CA MET A 1 -5.47 -13.66 -6.13
C MET A 1 -5.28 -12.35 -5.37
N SER A 2 -5.43 -12.35 -4.04
CA SER A 2 -5.29 -11.15 -3.21
C SER A 2 -3.91 -11.08 -2.54
N LEU A 3 -3.43 -9.87 -2.26
CA LEU A 3 -2.16 -9.65 -1.53
C LEU A 3 -2.32 -9.97 -0.04
N GLN A 4 -1.32 -10.65 0.53
CA GLN A 4 -1.14 -10.79 1.97
C GLN A 4 -0.73 -9.45 2.58
N PHE A 5 -1.13 -9.18 3.81
CA PHE A 5 -0.89 -7.88 4.44
C PHE A 5 -1.02 -7.92 5.97
N ILE A 6 -0.37 -6.99 6.64
CA ILE A 6 -0.61 -6.68 8.05
C ILE A 6 -1.51 -5.44 8.15
N SER A 7 -2.48 -5.48 9.07
CA SER A 7 -3.32 -4.33 9.40
C SER A 7 -3.01 -3.87 10.83
N VAL A 8 -2.70 -2.58 10.98
CA VAL A 8 -2.56 -1.93 12.29
C VAL A 8 -3.75 -0.99 12.48
N PRO A 9 -4.64 -1.24 13.46
CA PRO A 9 -5.82 -0.41 13.69
C PRO A 9 -5.44 0.95 14.31
N PRO A 10 -6.34 1.95 14.25
CA PRO A 10 -6.16 3.21 14.98
C PRO A 10 -5.97 2.99 16.48
N THR A 11 -5.10 3.78 17.11
CA THR A 11 -4.76 3.62 18.53
C THR A 11 -5.84 4.14 19.48
N LYS A 12 -6.73 5.03 19.01
CA LYS A 12 -7.79 5.62 19.85
C LYS A 12 -9.06 4.77 19.97
N GLY A 13 -9.10 3.57 19.38
CA GLY A 13 -10.29 2.70 19.41
C GLY A 13 -11.51 3.24 18.66
N GLN A 14 -11.33 4.31 17.89
CA GLN A 14 -12.36 4.95 17.07
C GLN A 14 -12.34 4.38 15.65
N ALA A 15 -13.45 4.58 14.91
CA ALA A 15 -13.47 4.29 13.48
C ALA A 15 -12.36 5.07 12.77
N PRO A 16 -11.61 4.45 11.84
CA PRO A 16 -10.51 5.11 11.16
C PRO A 16 -11.00 6.30 10.33
N THR A 17 -10.35 7.46 10.47
CA THR A 17 -10.60 8.66 9.64
C THR A 17 -10.05 8.48 8.21
N GLY A 18 -9.12 7.54 8.05
CA GLY A 18 -8.54 7.22 6.75
C GLY A 18 -7.65 5.98 6.81
N LEU A 19 -7.15 5.63 5.64
CA LEU A 19 -6.32 4.46 5.40
C LEU A 19 -4.96 4.90 4.87
N VAL A 20 -3.90 4.35 5.44
CA VAL A 20 -2.53 4.52 4.97
C VAL A 20 -2.00 3.16 4.53
N VAL A 21 -1.60 3.04 3.28
CA VAL A 21 -0.99 1.84 2.71
C VAL A 21 0.50 2.09 2.53
N CYS A 22 1.32 1.30 3.22
CA CYS A 22 2.77 1.42 3.21
C CYS A 22 3.40 0.26 2.43
N LEU A 23 4.05 0.57 1.32
CA LEU A 23 4.69 -0.40 0.43
C LEU A 23 6.17 -0.51 0.78
N HIS A 24 6.62 -1.70 1.12
CA HIS A 24 8.04 -1.98 1.39
C HIS A 24 8.90 -1.86 0.12
N GLY A 25 10.20 -1.59 0.30
CA GLY A 25 11.19 -1.55 -0.77
C GLY A 25 11.61 -2.95 -1.28
N PHE A 26 12.59 -2.99 -2.19
CA PHE A 26 13.19 -4.23 -2.68
C PHE A 26 13.76 -5.06 -1.53
N THR A 27 13.55 -6.39 -1.53
CA THR A 27 13.90 -7.36 -0.46
C THR A 27 13.13 -7.21 0.86
N GLY A 28 12.18 -6.28 0.97
CA GLY A 28 11.38 -6.08 2.17
C GLY A 28 10.18 -7.02 2.30
N ASN A 29 9.46 -6.93 3.42
CA ASN A 29 8.14 -7.53 3.62
C ASN A 29 7.31 -6.68 4.61
N SER A 30 6.04 -7.05 4.78
CA SER A 30 5.08 -6.40 5.68
C SER A 30 5.51 -6.45 7.15
N GLN A 31 6.11 -7.56 7.61
CA GLN A 31 6.54 -7.77 8.99
C GLN A 31 7.66 -6.81 9.40
N GLN A 32 8.54 -6.44 8.47
CA GLN A 32 9.61 -5.47 8.72
C GLN A 32 9.07 -4.04 8.82
N LEU A 33 8.00 -3.71 8.09
CA LEU A 33 7.52 -2.33 8.00
C LEU A 33 6.43 -2.01 9.03
N ALA A 34 5.58 -2.98 9.39
CA ALA A 34 4.47 -2.76 10.34
C ALA A 34 4.89 -2.20 11.71
N PRO A 35 6.02 -2.60 12.32
CA PRO A 35 6.49 -2.02 13.59
C PRO A 35 6.78 -0.52 13.55
N PHE A 36 6.92 0.08 12.35
CA PHE A 36 7.12 1.52 12.19
C PHE A 36 5.82 2.32 12.19
N ALA A 37 4.64 1.68 12.20
CA ALA A 37 3.34 2.36 12.22
C ALA A 37 3.23 3.47 13.29
N PRO A 38 3.69 3.26 14.54
CA PRO A 38 3.61 4.31 15.58
C PRO A 38 4.45 5.56 15.27
N MET A 39 5.51 5.44 14.45
CA MET A 39 6.41 6.56 14.14
C MET A 39 5.77 7.63 13.25
N PHE A 40 4.69 7.29 12.54
CA PHE A 40 3.96 8.25 11.70
C PHE A 40 3.13 9.23 12.52
N ASN A 41 2.88 8.94 13.81
CA ASN A 41 2.07 9.79 14.70
C ASN A 41 0.68 10.15 14.11
N LEU A 42 0.03 9.18 13.47
CA LEU A 42 -1.32 9.30 12.90
C LEU A 42 -2.29 8.37 13.65
N PRO A 43 -2.68 8.70 14.89
CA PRO A 43 -3.41 7.79 15.79
C PRO A 43 -4.85 7.48 15.34
N GLU A 44 -5.37 8.22 14.36
CA GLU A 44 -6.73 8.12 13.82
C GLU A 44 -6.79 7.32 12.50
N TYR A 45 -5.64 6.89 11.97
CA TYR A 45 -5.55 6.19 10.70
C TYR A 45 -5.36 4.69 10.91
N GLN A 46 -5.97 3.90 10.04
CA GLN A 46 -5.62 2.50 9.88
C GLN A 46 -4.42 2.39 8.94
N PHE A 47 -3.43 1.58 9.31
CA PHE A 47 -2.30 1.29 8.45
C PHE A 47 -2.40 -0.12 7.87
N LEU A 48 -2.07 -0.24 6.59
CA LEU A 48 -1.96 -1.51 5.88
C LEU A 48 -0.56 -1.66 5.29
N PHE A 49 0.02 -2.82 5.51
CA PHE A 49 1.36 -3.16 5.02
C PHE A 49 1.23 -4.42 4.15
N PRO A 50 0.97 -4.28 2.83
CA PRO A 50 0.90 -5.43 1.94
C PRO A 50 2.29 -5.99 1.62
N ASP A 51 2.37 -7.31 1.50
CA ASP A 51 3.48 -7.99 0.86
C ASP A 51 3.34 -7.90 -0.65
N ALA A 52 4.44 -7.56 -1.31
CA ALA A 52 4.53 -7.61 -2.76
C ALA A 52 4.27 -9.03 -3.29
N PRO A 53 3.83 -9.24 -4.54
CA PRO A 53 3.39 -10.55 -5.02
C PRO A 53 4.51 -11.55 -5.34
N TYR A 54 5.74 -11.08 -5.59
CA TYR A 54 6.84 -11.95 -6.02
C TYR A 54 7.86 -12.16 -4.91
N SER A 55 8.45 -13.36 -4.85
CA SER A 55 9.60 -13.63 -3.98
C SER A 55 10.85 -13.00 -4.55
N ASN A 56 11.69 -12.43 -3.69
CA ASN A 56 12.96 -11.84 -4.10
C ASN A 56 14.11 -12.86 -3.91
N PRO A 57 15.02 -13.03 -4.89
CA PRO A 57 16.12 -13.99 -4.79
C PRO A 57 17.11 -13.72 -3.65
N TYR A 58 17.15 -12.48 -3.13
CA TYR A 58 18.00 -12.09 -1.99
C TYR A 58 17.24 -12.13 -0.66
N GLY A 59 16.04 -12.73 -0.63
CA GLY A 59 15.17 -12.80 0.54
C GLY A 59 14.08 -11.72 0.54
N GLY A 60 12.98 -12.00 1.26
CA GLY A 60 11.80 -11.13 1.31
C GLY A 60 10.99 -11.16 0.02
N ARG A 61 10.32 -10.03 -0.27
CA ARG A 61 9.37 -9.87 -1.38
C ARG A 61 9.83 -8.74 -2.30
N MET A 62 9.32 -8.75 -3.53
CA MET A 62 9.53 -7.67 -4.51
C MET A 62 8.27 -7.40 -5.32
N TRP A 63 8.01 -6.12 -5.59
CA TRP A 63 6.90 -5.72 -6.44
C TRP A 63 7.16 -6.12 -7.89
N TYR A 64 8.40 -6.08 -8.33
CA TYR A 64 8.85 -6.52 -9.64
C TYR A 64 10.38 -6.65 -9.61
N ASN A 65 10.94 -7.30 -10.63
CA ASN A 65 12.37 -7.47 -10.70
C ASN A 65 13.06 -6.18 -11.21
N LEU A 66 13.47 -5.32 -10.27
CA LEU A 66 14.23 -4.09 -10.55
C LEU A 66 15.57 -4.33 -11.28
N ARG A 67 16.10 -5.56 -11.22
CA ARG A 67 17.37 -5.93 -11.85
C ARG A 67 17.20 -6.53 -13.24
N SER A 68 15.97 -6.82 -13.67
CA SER A 68 15.68 -7.22 -15.04
C SER A 68 15.63 -6.01 -15.95
N GLN A 69 16.10 -6.15 -17.20
CA GLN A 69 16.11 -5.06 -18.17
C GLN A 69 14.70 -4.61 -18.57
N ASP A 70 13.73 -5.52 -18.48
CA ASP A 70 12.32 -5.37 -18.86
C ASP A 70 11.38 -5.20 -17.66
N TYR A 71 11.91 -5.04 -16.44
CA TYR A 71 11.13 -4.86 -15.21
C TYR A 71 10.05 -5.93 -15.00
N GLN A 72 10.44 -7.21 -15.16
CA GLN A 72 9.55 -8.35 -15.07
C GLN A 72 8.65 -8.32 -13.84
N GLY A 73 7.35 -8.50 -14.08
CA GLY A 73 6.32 -8.48 -13.05
C GLY A 73 5.72 -7.10 -12.77
N LEU A 74 6.27 -6.00 -13.27
CA LEU A 74 5.78 -4.65 -12.97
C LEU A 74 4.29 -4.45 -13.31
N GLN A 75 3.87 -4.84 -14.51
CA GLN A 75 2.47 -4.73 -14.93
C GLN A 75 1.54 -5.60 -14.06
N GLY A 76 1.93 -6.86 -13.82
CA GLY A 76 1.15 -7.77 -12.99
C GLY A 76 1.04 -7.31 -11.53
N SER A 77 2.09 -6.66 -11.02
CA SER A 77 2.11 -6.07 -9.69
C SER A 77 1.20 -4.86 -9.55
N ARG A 78 1.24 -3.95 -10.52
CA ARG A 78 0.34 -2.79 -10.59
C ARG A 78 -1.12 -3.23 -10.62
N GLN A 79 -1.44 -4.24 -11.44
CA GLN A 79 -2.79 -4.76 -11.55
C GLN A 79 -3.25 -5.37 -10.22
N GLN A 80 -2.45 -6.25 -9.62
CA GLN A 80 -2.79 -6.88 -8.33
C GLN A 80 -2.94 -5.86 -7.20
N LEU A 81 -2.05 -4.87 -7.11
CA LEU A 81 -2.15 -3.80 -6.11
C LEU A 81 -3.41 -2.96 -6.34
N THR A 82 -3.72 -2.62 -7.59
CA THR A 82 -4.93 -1.84 -7.94
C THR A 82 -6.21 -2.61 -7.59
N ASP A 83 -6.30 -3.87 -7.97
CA ASP A 83 -7.46 -4.72 -7.68
C ASP A 83 -7.63 -4.93 -6.17
N TRP A 84 -6.52 -5.10 -5.47
CA TRP A 84 -6.51 -5.20 -4.02
C TRP A 84 -6.98 -3.91 -3.35
N LEU A 85 -6.51 -2.73 -3.79
CA LEU A 85 -6.97 -1.44 -3.26
C LEU A 85 -8.48 -1.25 -3.49
N LYS A 86 -8.98 -1.49 -4.71
CA LYS A 86 -10.41 -1.39 -5.05
C LYS A 86 -11.28 -2.34 -4.22
N SER A 87 -10.80 -3.56 -3.95
CA SER A 87 -11.53 -4.52 -3.11
C SER A 87 -11.74 -4.01 -1.67
N ARG A 88 -10.93 -3.06 -1.21
CA ARG A 88 -10.99 -2.50 0.15
C ARG A 88 -11.87 -1.28 0.27
N GLU A 89 -11.96 -0.50 -0.80
CA GLU A 89 -12.94 0.58 -0.92
C GLU A 89 -14.36 0.01 -0.75
N SER A 90 -14.61 -1.21 -1.22
CA SER A 90 -15.91 -1.88 -1.05
C SER A 90 -16.19 -2.35 0.39
N SER A 91 -15.16 -2.54 1.22
CA SER A 91 -15.30 -3.01 2.62
C SER A 91 -15.24 -1.88 3.67
N THR A 92 -14.82 -0.68 3.26
CA THR A 92 -14.89 0.53 4.10
C THR A 92 -16.17 1.24 3.70
N GLY A 93 -17.22 1.11 4.50
CA GLY A 93 -18.56 1.59 4.16
C GLY A 93 -18.58 3.06 3.74
N GLY A 94 -18.71 3.29 2.43
CA GLY A 94 -18.93 4.59 1.82
C GLY A 94 -19.60 4.36 0.48
N SER A 95 -20.84 4.82 0.37
CA SER A 95 -21.78 4.52 -0.70
C SER A 95 -21.20 4.69 -2.10
N GLN A 96 -21.64 3.79 -2.98
CA GLN A 96 -21.67 4.00 -4.42
C GLN A 96 -22.16 5.43 -4.71
N GLU A 97 -21.50 6.12 -5.64
CA GLU A 97 -21.65 7.54 -5.98
C GLU A 97 -20.73 8.50 -5.20
N CYS A 98 -19.41 8.44 -5.44
CA CYS A 98 -18.53 9.56 -5.13
C CYS A 98 -17.90 10.09 -6.43
N ASP A 99 -18.44 11.23 -6.83
CA ASP A 99 -18.04 12.19 -7.86
C ASP A 99 -16.57 12.13 -8.33
N ARG A 100 -16.38 12.31 -9.64
CA ARG A 100 -15.12 12.18 -10.43
C ARG A 100 -14.04 13.23 -10.09
N THR A 101 -13.97 13.72 -8.86
CA THR A 101 -13.16 14.89 -8.47
C THR A 101 -12.37 14.74 -7.16
N LYS A 102 -12.50 13.65 -6.40
CA LYS A 102 -11.63 13.43 -5.22
C LYS A 102 -10.31 12.77 -5.63
N ARG A 103 -9.42 13.62 -6.12
CA ARG A 103 -8.02 13.32 -6.45
C ARG A 103 -7.35 12.68 -5.24
N TRP A 104 -6.99 11.40 -5.37
CA TRP A 104 -5.85 10.86 -4.65
C TRP A 104 -4.71 11.88 -4.81
N GLU A 105 -4.17 12.42 -3.72
CA GLU A 105 -2.82 12.98 -3.78
C GLU A 105 -1.88 11.79 -3.98
N TYR A 106 -1.83 11.34 -5.22
CA TYR A 106 -0.92 10.33 -5.73
C TYR A 106 0.46 10.98 -5.72
N SER A 107 1.11 11.03 -4.56
CA SER A 107 2.55 11.28 -4.48
C SER A 107 3.26 10.01 -4.90
N SER A 108 3.16 9.68 -6.18
CA SER A 108 4.09 8.76 -6.79
C SER A 108 4.39 9.27 -8.19
N ASP A 109 5.55 9.90 -8.31
CA ASP A 109 6.33 9.79 -9.54
C ASP A 109 6.68 8.30 -9.70
N PHE A 110 5.73 7.54 -10.24
CA PHE A 110 5.87 6.11 -10.54
C PHE A 110 6.93 5.85 -11.63
N ASN A 111 7.54 6.91 -12.17
CA ASN A 111 8.61 6.89 -13.17
C ASN A 111 10.03 6.85 -12.56
N GLY A 112 10.17 6.86 -11.23
CA GLY A 112 11.47 7.00 -10.55
C GLY A 112 11.89 5.86 -9.62
N PHE A 113 11.44 4.62 -9.83
CA PHE A 113 11.76 3.47 -8.96
C PHE A 113 13.22 2.96 -9.05
N GLY A 114 14.20 3.86 -9.15
CA GLY A 114 15.62 3.55 -8.98
C GLY A 114 16.08 3.83 -7.55
N GLY A 115 15.65 3.04 -6.57
CA GLY A 115 16.15 3.20 -5.20
C GLY A 115 15.37 2.44 -4.13
N LEU A 116 16.03 2.15 -3.01
CA LEU A 116 15.57 1.46 -1.78
C LEU A 116 14.40 2.15 -1.03
N HIS A 117 13.42 2.70 -1.74
CA HIS A 117 12.38 3.54 -1.16
C HIS A 117 11.13 2.76 -0.76
N THR A 118 10.71 2.93 0.49
CA THR A 118 9.35 2.64 0.97
C THR A 118 8.42 3.72 0.43
N SER A 119 7.27 3.34 -0.13
CA SER A 119 6.26 4.28 -0.64
C SER A 119 5.02 4.27 0.26
N ILE A 120 4.42 5.44 0.51
CA ILE A 120 3.23 5.57 1.35
C ILE A 120 2.10 6.16 0.50
N LEU A 121 0.97 5.45 0.45
CA LEU A 121 -0.28 5.93 -0.15
C LEU A 121 -1.26 6.24 0.99
N ALA A 122 -1.78 7.46 1.05
CA ALA A 122 -2.79 7.85 2.04
C ALA A 122 -4.11 8.21 1.35
N GLY A 123 -5.22 7.68 1.85
CA GLY A 123 -6.58 8.05 1.45
C GLY A 123 -7.40 8.46 2.68
N LYS A 124 -8.16 9.56 2.57
CA LYS A 124 -9.09 10.00 3.63
C LYS A 124 -10.51 9.53 3.32
N HIS A 125 -11.22 9.06 4.34
CA HIS A 125 -12.67 8.92 4.27
C HIS A 125 -13.27 10.28 4.66
N ALA A 126 -13.96 10.94 3.73
CA ALA A 126 -14.78 12.09 4.09
C ALA A 126 -16.07 11.53 4.72
N GLY A 127 -16.33 11.92 5.97
CA GLY A 127 -17.57 11.59 6.68
C GLY A 127 -18.81 12.22 6.06
#